data_AF-A0A928B785-F1
#
_entry.id   AF-A0A928B785-F1
#
_cell.length_a   1.000
_cell.length_b   1.000
_cell.length_c   1.000
_cell.angle_alpha   90.00
_cell.angle_beta   90.00
_cell.angle_gamma   90.00
#
_symmetry.space_group_name_H-M   'P 1'
#
loop_
_entity.id
_entity.type
_entity.pdbx_description
1 polymer ?
#
loop_
_entity_poly.entity_id
_entity_poly.type
_entity_poly.pdbx_seq_one_letter_code
_entity_poly.pdbx_strand_id
1 'polypeptide(L)'
;MPKYYPNSRFSDCYSSVGNITFYHRNGECYYKTKPNPTFPGTPNQIDQLCVHRRAIKAWGELTHETQLQWNALAKNVKSKRPPFNADTHISGYNLFVSAYHGLAAIGKESIPSPSPMPTFPLINLQYKTSTLINGTDLQITFESGSPIDTFNNYTLIGKLQTTKPGYRPNSGKYRNFTSTITRKGKSAYIEFIISNQNTSQMLTNGYSVHIKYFLIHNPTGYRTLESYTSITTSSSLKHIVSL
;
A
#
# COMPACT_ATOMS: atom_id res chain seq x y z
N MET A 1 -40.29 -3.25 -7.50
CA MET A 1 -39.34 -2.39 -8.23
C MET A 1 -40.13 -1.63 -9.28
N PRO A 2 -39.96 -0.31 -9.41
CA PRO A 2 -40.78 0.48 -10.30
C PRO A 2 -40.46 0.15 -11.77
N LYS A 3 -41.52 -0.02 -12.57
CA LYS A 3 -41.46 -0.27 -14.01
C LYS A 3 -41.30 1.06 -14.75
N TYR A 4 -40.47 1.06 -15.79
CA TYR A 4 -40.36 2.19 -16.70
C TYR A 4 -41.49 2.12 -17.73
N TYR A 5 -42.21 3.22 -17.93
CA TYR A 5 -43.23 3.34 -18.97
C TYR A 5 -42.69 4.23 -20.09
N PRO A 6 -42.60 3.70 -21.33
CA PRO A 6 -42.22 4.48 -22.51
C PRO A 6 -43.06 5.75 -22.66
N ASN A 7 -42.45 6.79 -23.22
CA ASN A 7 -43.14 8.04 -23.54
C ASN A 7 -42.79 8.48 -24.97
N SER A 8 -43.30 9.64 -25.38
CA SER A 8 -43.10 10.17 -26.75
C SER A 8 -41.64 10.41 -27.13
N ARG A 9 -40.71 10.41 -26.18
CA ARG A 9 -39.28 10.67 -26.43
C ARG A 9 -38.41 9.41 -26.35
N PHE A 10 -38.77 8.47 -25.48
CA PHE A 10 -37.96 7.29 -25.21
C PHE A 10 -38.83 6.04 -25.16
N SER A 11 -38.56 5.11 -26.05
CA SER A 11 -39.23 3.81 -26.13
C SER A 11 -38.64 2.77 -25.18
N ASP A 12 -37.38 2.97 -24.76
CA ASP A 12 -36.65 2.07 -23.86
C ASP A 12 -35.54 2.84 -23.12
N CYS A 13 -35.04 2.26 -22.04
CA CYS A 13 -33.96 2.83 -21.24
C CYS A 13 -32.98 1.73 -20.81
N TYR A 14 -31.69 1.99 -20.99
CA TYR A 14 -30.59 1.11 -20.57
C TYR A 14 -29.57 1.90 -19.75
N SER A 15 -28.78 1.17 -18.96
CA SER A 15 -27.66 1.73 -18.19
C SER A 15 -28.12 2.66 -17.06
N SER A 16 -27.21 3.50 -16.58
CA SER A 16 -27.43 4.34 -15.41
C SER A 16 -27.40 5.82 -15.74
N VAL A 17 -28.36 6.58 -15.22
CA VAL A 17 -28.42 8.05 -15.31
C VAL A 17 -28.61 8.62 -13.92
N GLY A 18 -27.67 9.45 -13.48
CA GLY A 18 -27.66 10.00 -12.12
C GLY A 18 -27.72 8.90 -11.06
N ASN A 19 -28.74 8.97 -10.20
CA ASN A 19 -29.01 7.98 -9.14
C ASN A 19 -29.91 6.81 -9.60
N ILE A 20 -30.24 6.71 -10.89
CA ILE A 20 -31.12 5.65 -11.40
C ILE A 20 -30.31 4.69 -12.25
N THR A 21 -30.56 3.39 -12.11
CA THR A 21 -30.07 2.34 -12.99
C THR A 21 -31.27 1.60 -13.59
N PHE A 22 -31.35 1.62 -14.93
CA PHE A 22 -32.32 0.84 -15.70
C PHE A 22 -31.80 -0.57 -15.97
N TYR A 23 -32.70 -1.54 -15.95
CA TYR A 23 -32.41 -2.93 -16.24
C TYR A 23 -33.68 -3.65 -16.69
N HIS A 24 -33.51 -4.73 -17.45
CA HIS A 24 -34.63 -5.50 -17.97
C HIS A 24 -34.79 -6.80 -17.21
N ARG A 25 -36.05 -7.15 -16.92
CA ARG A 25 -36.42 -8.43 -16.32
C ARG A 25 -37.68 -8.93 -17.02
N ASN A 26 -37.65 -10.15 -17.54
CA ASN A 26 -38.77 -10.75 -18.28
C ASN A 26 -39.29 -9.88 -19.45
N GLY A 27 -38.37 -9.24 -20.20
CA GLY A 27 -38.72 -8.39 -21.35
C GLY A 27 -39.26 -7.01 -20.99
N GLU A 28 -39.40 -6.67 -19.71
CA GLU A 28 -39.87 -5.37 -19.26
C GLU A 28 -38.74 -4.54 -18.66
N CYS A 29 -38.74 -3.23 -18.94
CA CYS A 29 -37.78 -2.28 -18.39
C CYS A 29 -38.20 -1.85 -16.97
N TYR A 30 -37.28 -1.98 -16.03
CA TYR A 30 -37.41 -1.54 -14.65
C TYR A 30 -36.30 -0.55 -14.33
N TYR A 31 -36.48 0.19 -13.24
CA TYR A 31 -35.41 1.00 -12.69
C TYR A 31 -35.27 0.79 -11.19
N LYS A 32 -34.06 1.04 -10.70
CA LYS A 32 -33.76 1.09 -9.27
C LYS A 32 -32.92 2.31 -8.97
N THR A 33 -33.14 2.88 -7.79
CA THR A 33 -32.22 3.85 -7.22
C THR A 33 -30.90 3.14 -6.94
N LYS A 34 -29.77 3.75 -7.28
CA LYS A 34 -28.47 3.18 -6.94
C LYS A 34 -28.38 3.09 -5.42
N PRO A 35 -27.86 1.97 -4.89
CA PRO A 35 -27.58 1.91 -3.47
C PRO A 35 -26.60 3.06 -3.15
N ASN A 36 -26.94 3.84 -2.13
CA ASN A 36 -26.05 4.86 -1.57
C ASN A 36 -25.54 4.37 -0.21
N PRO A 37 -24.74 3.29 -0.17
CA PRO A 37 -24.24 2.79 1.09
C PRO A 37 -23.30 3.84 1.70
N THR A 38 -23.57 4.23 2.94
CA THR A 38 -22.58 4.94 3.75
C THR A 38 -21.45 3.97 4.02
N PHE A 39 -20.24 4.25 3.54
CA PHE A 39 -19.07 3.41 3.84
C PHE A 39 -18.74 3.57 5.33
N PRO A 40 -19.03 2.57 6.19
CA PRO A 40 -18.80 2.73 7.62
C PRO A 40 -17.30 2.85 7.91
N GLY A 41 -16.46 2.12 7.16
CA GLY A 41 -15.01 2.13 7.23
C GLY A 41 -14.46 1.71 8.60
N THR A 42 -13.33 1.02 8.63
CA THR A 42 -12.53 1.00 9.86
C THR A 42 -11.84 2.37 10.04
N PRO A 43 -11.46 2.78 11.27
CA PRO A 43 -10.73 4.03 11.48
C PRO A 43 -9.54 4.21 10.50
N ASN A 44 -8.72 3.17 10.35
CA ASN A 44 -7.60 3.17 9.40
C ASN A 44 -8.04 3.36 7.94
N GLN A 45 -9.19 2.81 7.53
CA GLN A 45 -9.70 3.01 6.17
C GLN A 45 -10.19 4.46 5.98
N ILE A 46 -10.79 5.05 7.00
CA ILE A 46 -11.20 6.46 6.99
C ILE A 46 -9.96 7.35 6.90
N ASP A 47 -8.92 7.08 7.68
CA ASP A 47 -7.66 7.85 7.65
C ASP A 47 -7.00 7.82 6.27
N GLN A 48 -6.93 6.64 5.65
CA GLN A 48 -6.40 6.49 4.29
C GLN A 48 -7.25 7.23 3.25
N LEU A 49 -8.58 7.21 3.39
CA LEU A 49 -9.48 7.96 2.53
C LEU A 49 -9.27 9.48 2.70
N CYS A 50 -9.05 9.94 3.93
CA CYS A 50 -8.75 11.34 4.22
C CYS A 50 -7.45 11.80 3.57
N VAL A 51 -6.37 10.99 3.64
CA VAL A 51 -5.11 11.25 2.92
C VAL A 51 -5.37 11.36 1.42
N HIS A 52 -6.14 10.43 0.84
CA HIS A 52 -6.43 10.46 -0.59
C HIS A 52 -7.23 11.70 -1.02
N ARG A 53 -8.22 12.12 -0.22
CA ARG A 53 -8.99 13.35 -0.48
C ARG A 53 -8.11 14.59 -0.44
N ARG A 54 -7.17 14.67 0.51
CA ARG A 54 -6.20 15.77 0.57
C ARG A 54 -5.28 15.77 -0.65
N ALA A 55 -4.82 14.61 -1.11
CA ALA A 55 -4.04 14.49 -2.35
C ALA A 55 -4.84 14.99 -3.57
N ILE A 56 -6.12 14.63 -3.72
CA ILE A 56 -6.98 15.11 -4.81
C ILE A 56 -7.12 16.63 -4.77
N LYS A 57 -7.39 17.18 -3.58
CA LYS A 57 -7.49 18.62 -3.39
C LYS A 57 -6.18 19.32 -3.77
N ALA A 58 -5.05 18.84 -3.26
CA ALA A 58 -3.74 19.40 -3.56
C ALA A 58 -3.41 19.38 -5.06
N TRP A 59 -3.77 18.31 -5.78
CA TRP A 59 -3.61 18.27 -7.24
C TRP A 59 -4.42 19.36 -7.95
N GLY A 60 -5.66 19.59 -7.51
CA GLY A 60 -6.55 20.62 -8.06
C GLY A 60 -6.08 22.04 -7.79
N GLU A 61 -5.27 22.25 -6.75
CA GLU A 61 -4.68 23.55 -6.38
C GLU A 61 -3.35 23.84 -7.11
N LEU A 62 -2.75 22.85 -7.78
CA LEU A 62 -1.55 23.07 -8.58
C LEU A 62 -1.84 23.96 -9.80
N THR A 63 -0.85 24.76 -10.19
CA THR A 63 -0.91 25.49 -11.46
C THR A 63 -0.96 24.50 -12.63
N HIS A 64 -1.57 24.92 -13.74
CA HIS A 64 -1.62 24.10 -14.94
C HIS A 64 -0.22 23.73 -15.46
N GLU A 65 0.75 24.64 -15.36
CA GLU A 65 2.14 24.39 -15.72
C GLU A 65 2.76 23.26 -14.89
N THR A 66 2.58 23.28 -13.57
CA THR A 66 3.06 22.20 -12.69
C THR A 66 2.39 20.87 -13.03
N GLN A 67 1.10 20.85 -13.36
CA GLN A 67 0.41 19.63 -13.81
C GLN A 67 0.98 19.09 -15.13
N LEU A 68 1.36 19.96 -16.07
CA LEU A 68 2.04 19.57 -17.31
C LEU A 68 3.43 18.97 -17.05
N GLN A 69 4.19 19.51 -16.08
CA GLN A 69 5.46 18.91 -15.66
C GLN A 69 5.28 17.51 -15.11
N TRP A 70 4.27 17.29 -14.25
CA TRP A 70 3.91 15.94 -13.78
C TRP A 70 3.55 14.99 -14.92
N ASN A 71 2.79 15.47 -15.91
CA ASN A 71 2.44 14.66 -17.09
C ASN A 71 3.68 14.29 -17.93
N ALA A 72 4.63 15.21 -18.09
CA ALA A 72 5.88 14.94 -18.80
C ALA A 72 6.72 13.87 -18.08
N LEU A 73 6.86 13.98 -16.76
CA LEU A 73 7.61 13.02 -15.93
C LEU A 73 6.96 11.63 -15.93
N ALA A 74 5.63 11.57 -15.91
CA ALA A 74 4.88 10.32 -15.84
C ALA A 74 5.04 9.44 -17.08
N LYS A 75 5.39 10.01 -18.24
CA LYS A 75 5.69 9.24 -19.47
C LYS A 75 6.80 8.21 -19.30
N ASN A 76 7.75 8.50 -18.40
CA ASN A 76 8.88 7.62 -18.11
C ASN A 76 8.57 6.57 -17.02
N VAL A 77 7.36 6.58 -16.47
CA VAL A 77 6.95 5.69 -15.38
C VAL A 77 5.98 4.64 -15.90
N LYS A 78 6.49 3.41 -16.05
CA LYS A 78 5.70 2.26 -16.51
C LYS A 78 4.56 1.96 -15.55
N SER A 79 3.41 1.59 -16.12
CA SER A 79 2.29 1.08 -15.33
C SER A 79 2.68 -0.20 -14.58
N LYS A 80 2.33 -0.30 -13.30
CA LYS A 80 2.59 -1.49 -12.46
C LYS A 80 1.76 -2.72 -12.88
N ARG A 81 0.72 -2.52 -13.68
CA ARG A 81 -0.15 -3.56 -14.25
C ARG A 81 -0.49 -3.14 -15.69
N PRO A 82 0.40 -3.36 -16.66
CA PRO A 82 0.07 -3.06 -18.05
C PRO A 82 -1.04 -4.03 -18.48
N PRO A 83 -2.23 -3.55 -18.87
CA PRO A 83 -3.31 -4.48 -19.17
C PRO A 83 -3.03 -5.23 -20.48
N PHE A 84 -2.34 -4.62 -21.45
CA PHE A 84 -2.08 -5.25 -22.76
C PHE A 84 -0.81 -4.76 -23.51
N ASN A 85 -0.18 -3.64 -23.12
CA ASN A 85 1.00 -3.08 -23.80
C ASN A 85 2.07 -2.59 -22.80
N ALA A 86 3.32 -3.02 -23.01
CA ALA A 86 4.49 -2.68 -22.18
C ALA A 86 4.91 -1.20 -22.26
N ASP A 87 4.41 -0.47 -23.26
CA ASP A 87 4.68 0.96 -23.47
C ASP A 87 3.70 1.88 -22.72
N THR A 88 2.75 1.29 -21.98
CA THR A 88 1.78 2.09 -21.21
C THR A 88 2.43 2.73 -19.98
N HIS A 89 2.22 4.04 -19.85
CA HIS A 89 2.68 4.83 -18.71
C HIS A 89 1.50 5.33 -17.87
N ILE A 90 1.78 5.77 -16.64
CA ILE A 90 0.76 6.38 -15.78
C ILE A 90 0.52 7.85 -16.16
N SER A 91 -0.58 8.45 -15.71
CA SER A 91 -0.81 9.89 -15.84
C SER A 91 -0.01 10.70 -14.80
N GLY A 92 0.20 12.00 -15.05
CA GLY A 92 0.82 12.90 -14.08
C GLY A 92 0.05 12.95 -12.77
N TYR A 93 -1.27 12.97 -12.84
CA TYR A 93 -2.16 12.86 -11.67
C TYR A 93 -1.86 11.60 -10.84
N ASN A 94 -1.77 10.43 -11.47
CA ASN A 94 -1.50 9.19 -10.76
C ASN A 94 -0.09 9.15 -10.16
N LEU A 95 0.89 9.75 -10.85
CA LEU A 95 2.25 9.88 -10.33
C LEU A 95 2.28 10.79 -9.09
N PHE A 96 1.65 11.97 -9.16
CA PHE A 96 1.52 12.92 -8.05
C PHE A 96 0.83 12.29 -6.84
N VAL A 97 -0.35 11.68 -7.05
CA VAL A 97 -1.11 11.04 -5.96
C VAL A 97 -0.29 9.91 -5.33
N SER A 98 0.46 9.13 -6.13
CA SER A 98 1.35 8.10 -5.59
C SER A 98 2.51 8.69 -4.77
N ALA A 99 3.07 9.83 -5.18
CA ALA A 99 4.13 10.52 -4.45
C ALA A 99 3.61 11.08 -3.12
N TYR A 100 2.45 11.74 -3.15
CA TYR A 100 1.78 12.27 -1.96
C TYR A 100 1.52 11.16 -0.94
N HIS A 101 0.96 10.03 -1.38
CA HIS A 101 0.75 8.86 -0.50
C HIS A 101 2.04 8.31 0.08
N GLY A 102 3.14 8.33 -0.68
CA GLY A 102 4.44 7.90 -0.17
C GLY A 102 4.97 8.80 0.93
N LEU A 103 4.88 10.12 0.75
CA LEU A 103 5.23 11.10 1.79
C LEU A 103 4.36 10.94 3.04
N ALA A 104 3.05 10.78 2.88
CA ALA A 104 2.13 10.51 3.99
C ALA A 104 2.46 9.21 4.72
N ALA A 105 2.80 8.14 3.99
CA ALA A 105 3.14 6.84 4.58
C ALA A 105 4.40 6.85 5.46
N ILE A 106 5.33 7.80 5.23
CA ILE A 106 6.53 7.98 6.05
C ILE A 106 6.36 9.11 7.10
N GLY A 107 5.15 9.62 7.30
CA GLY A 107 4.85 10.68 8.27
C GLY A 107 5.32 12.08 7.86
N LYS A 108 5.68 12.28 6.58
CA LYS A 108 6.14 13.57 6.03
C LYS A 108 5.12 14.14 5.04
N GLU A 109 3.83 14.04 5.35
CA GLU A 109 2.75 14.46 4.45
C GLU A 109 2.96 15.93 4.03
N SER A 110 3.16 16.15 2.74
CA SER A 110 3.32 17.47 2.12
C SER A 110 3.00 17.37 0.63
N ILE A 111 2.83 18.53 -0.02
CA ILE A 111 2.61 18.59 -1.47
C ILE A 111 3.95 18.26 -2.15
N PRO A 112 4.05 17.16 -2.92
CA PRO A 112 5.29 16.81 -3.60
C PRO A 112 5.55 17.76 -4.76
N SER A 113 6.81 18.12 -4.96
CA SER A 113 7.26 18.86 -6.15
C SER A 113 7.53 17.90 -7.31
N PRO A 114 7.26 18.30 -8.57
CA PRO A 114 7.61 17.50 -9.75
C PRO A 114 9.11 17.19 -9.75
N SER A 115 9.45 15.91 -9.84
CA SER A 115 10.85 15.46 -9.89
C SER A 115 10.96 14.16 -10.68
N PRO A 116 12.05 13.90 -11.41
CA PRO A 116 12.30 12.59 -12.02
C PRO A 116 12.25 11.45 -11.00
N MET A 117 11.78 10.28 -11.45
CA MET A 117 11.84 9.07 -10.64
C MET A 117 13.32 8.74 -10.36
N PRO A 118 13.76 8.62 -9.09
CA PRO A 118 15.14 8.29 -8.79
C PRO A 118 15.41 6.83 -9.17
N THR A 119 16.68 6.53 -9.40
CA THR A 119 17.14 5.15 -9.48
C THR A 119 17.10 4.56 -8.08
N PHE A 120 16.20 3.59 -7.88
CA PHE A 120 16.11 2.90 -6.59
C PHE A 120 17.21 1.86 -6.45
N PRO A 121 17.82 1.75 -5.26
CA PRO A 121 18.79 0.70 -4.99
C PRO A 121 18.10 -0.67 -4.98
N LEU A 122 18.82 -1.69 -5.45
CA LEU A 122 18.42 -3.07 -5.23
C LEU A 122 18.68 -3.42 -3.77
N ILE A 123 17.66 -3.97 -3.10
CA ILE A 123 17.73 -4.38 -1.71
C ILE A 123 17.27 -5.82 -1.61
N ASN A 124 18.05 -6.62 -0.90
CA ASN A 124 17.69 -7.96 -0.49
C ASN A 124 17.73 -8.04 1.04
N LEU A 125 16.73 -8.69 1.62
CA LEU A 125 16.58 -8.84 3.05
C LEU A 125 16.86 -10.30 3.43
N GLN A 126 17.94 -10.52 4.18
CA GLN A 126 18.24 -11.82 4.77
C GLN A 126 17.70 -11.87 6.19
N TYR A 127 16.83 -12.83 6.48
CA TYR A 127 16.35 -13.04 7.84
C TYR A 127 17.50 -13.34 8.81
N LYS A 128 17.46 -12.73 10.00
CA LYS A 128 18.42 -13.02 11.07
C LYS A 128 17.76 -13.55 12.31
N THR A 129 16.85 -12.78 12.88
CA THR A 129 16.27 -13.10 14.18
C THR A 129 14.83 -12.62 14.27
N SER A 130 14.07 -13.22 15.16
CA SER A 130 12.86 -12.63 15.66
C SER A 130 12.79 -12.81 17.17
N THR A 131 12.43 -11.75 17.87
CA THR A 131 12.48 -11.69 19.33
C THR A 131 11.25 -11.02 19.87
N LEU A 132 10.79 -11.48 21.03
CA LEU A 132 9.72 -10.81 21.75
C LEU A 132 10.33 -9.67 22.56
N ILE A 133 9.88 -8.45 22.31
CA ILE A 133 10.21 -7.26 23.10
C ILE A 133 9.00 -6.89 23.96
N ASN A 134 9.25 -6.40 25.17
CA ASN A 134 8.21 -5.98 26.13
C ASN A 134 7.14 -7.06 26.44
N GLY A 135 7.46 -8.35 26.22
CA GLY A 135 6.54 -9.47 26.46
C GLY A 135 5.38 -9.63 25.47
N THR A 136 5.13 -8.67 24.58
CA THR A 136 4.00 -8.69 23.63
C THR A 136 4.35 -8.32 22.20
N ASP A 137 5.47 -7.67 21.96
CA ASP A 137 5.74 -7.10 20.64
C ASP A 137 6.75 -7.97 19.91
N LEU A 138 6.42 -8.39 18.70
CA LEU A 138 7.31 -9.23 17.91
C LEU A 138 8.23 -8.33 17.08
N GLN A 139 9.50 -8.30 17.41
CA GLN A 139 10.54 -7.68 16.61
C GLN A 139 11.09 -8.70 15.62
N ILE A 140 11.12 -8.37 14.34
CA ILE A 140 11.70 -9.19 13.29
C ILE A 140 12.87 -8.42 12.69
N THR A 141 14.04 -9.04 12.70
CA THR A 141 15.30 -8.45 12.27
C THR A 141 15.81 -9.11 11.00
N PHE A 142 16.16 -8.26 10.03
CA PHE A 142 16.79 -8.61 8.78
C PHE A 142 18.16 -7.96 8.68
N GLU A 143 19.09 -8.60 7.99
CA GLU A 143 20.29 -7.95 7.48
C GLU A 143 20.05 -7.58 6.01
N SER A 144 20.37 -6.34 5.67
CA SER A 144 20.40 -5.87 4.30
C SER A 144 21.71 -6.27 3.64
N GLY A 145 21.64 -6.77 2.41
CA GLY A 145 22.84 -6.92 1.55
C GLY A 145 23.42 -5.58 1.09
N SER A 146 22.68 -4.48 1.23
CA SER A 146 23.09 -3.13 0.84
C SER A 146 23.66 -2.35 2.03
N PRO A 147 24.67 -1.47 1.83
CA PRO A 147 25.24 -0.63 2.88
C PRO A 147 24.20 0.26 3.56
N ILE A 148 24.44 0.62 4.83
CA ILE A 148 23.49 1.47 5.57
C ILE A 148 23.27 2.85 4.93
N ASP A 149 24.30 3.41 4.30
CA ASP A 149 24.22 4.72 3.66
C ASP A 149 23.23 4.74 2.49
N THR A 150 22.90 3.57 1.93
CA THR A 150 21.82 3.40 0.94
C THR A 150 20.47 3.83 1.48
N PHE A 151 20.25 3.82 2.80
CA PHE A 151 18.97 4.15 3.42
C PHE A 151 18.84 5.61 3.88
N ASN A 152 19.89 6.43 3.76
CA ASN A 152 19.83 7.83 4.19
C ASN A 152 18.67 8.61 3.53
N ASN A 153 18.41 8.31 2.26
CA ASN A 153 17.36 8.94 1.46
C ASN A 153 16.13 8.06 1.27
N TYR A 154 16.08 6.87 1.88
CA TYR A 154 15.02 5.91 1.63
C TYR A 154 14.49 5.29 2.91
N THR A 155 13.17 5.26 3.03
CA THR A 155 12.49 4.51 4.09
C THR A 155 12.00 3.19 3.52
N LEU A 156 12.32 2.08 4.20
CA LEU A 156 11.81 0.77 3.85
C LEU A 156 10.48 0.53 4.57
N ILE A 157 9.45 0.20 3.79
CA ILE A 157 8.15 -0.18 4.33
C ILE A 157 7.95 -1.67 4.11
N GLY A 158 7.62 -2.37 5.20
CA GLY A 158 7.24 -3.77 5.19
C GLY A 158 5.73 -3.90 5.26
N LYS A 159 5.14 -4.71 4.40
CA LYS A 159 3.78 -5.25 4.54
C LYS A 159 3.91 -6.64 5.10
N LEU A 160 3.63 -6.79 6.39
CA LEU A 160 3.80 -8.06 7.09
C LEU A 160 2.45 -8.72 7.35
N GLN A 161 2.47 -10.06 7.30
CA GLN A 161 1.39 -10.91 7.79
C GLN A 161 2.01 -12.13 8.46
N THR A 162 1.54 -12.44 9.66
CA THR A 162 1.90 -13.67 10.36
C THR A 162 0.81 -14.74 10.17
N THR A 163 1.22 -15.99 10.01
CA THR A 163 0.35 -17.15 9.80
C THR A 163 0.86 -18.35 10.59
N LYS A 164 0.04 -19.39 10.70
CA LYS A 164 0.52 -20.71 11.16
C LYS A 164 1.50 -21.29 10.14
N PRO A 165 2.49 -22.08 10.56
CA PRO A 165 3.40 -22.76 9.64
C PRO A 165 2.63 -23.55 8.57
N GLY A 166 3.04 -23.41 7.30
CA GLY A 166 2.42 -24.08 6.16
C GLY A 166 1.17 -23.39 5.57
N TYR A 167 0.65 -22.34 6.21
CA TYR A 167 -0.49 -21.60 5.69
C TYR A 167 -0.04 -20.52 4.70
N ARG A 168 -0.84 -20.33 3.64
CA ARG A 168 -0.60 -19.26 2.66
C ARG A 168 -1.04 -17.89 3.21
N PRO A 169 -0.36 -16.81 2.82
CA PRO A 169 -0.78 -15.47 3.18
C PRO A 169 -2.09 -15.09 2.48
N ASN A 170 -2.84 -14.19 3.09
CA ASN A 170 -4.04 -13.60 2.53
C ASN A 170 -3.73 -12.14 2.18
N SER A 171 -3.85 -11.78 0.89
CA SER A 171 -3.51 -10.46 0.38
C SER A 171 -4.23 -9.30 1.11
N GLY A 172 -5.44 -9.52 1.63
CA GLY A 172 -6.20 -8.51 2.38
C GLY A 172 -5.80 -8.36 3.84
N LYS A 173 -4.97 -9.26 4.38
CA LYS A 173 -4.57 -9.28 5.80
C LYS A 173 -3.18 -8.68 6.06
N TYR A 174 -2.44 -8.32 5.03
CA TYR A 174 -1.18 -7.59 5.19
C TYR A 174 -1.40 -6.25 5.90
N ARG A 175 -0.45 -5.89 6.76
CA ARG A 175 -0.41 -4.58 7.44
C ARG A 175 0.93 -3.92 7.18
N ASN A 176 0.92 -2.60 7.00
CA ASN A 176 2.12 -1.82 6.74
C ASN A 176 2.83 -1.53 8.06
N PHE A 177 4.15 -1.64 8.06
CA PHE A 177 5.04 -1.32 9.16
C PHE A 177 6.24 -0.56 8.60
N THR A 178 6.61 0.51 9.29
CA THR A 178 7.82 1.27 8.97
C THR A 178 9.00 0.58 9.63
N SER A 179 10.09 0.39 8.88
CA SER A 179 11.30 -0.20 9.45
C SER A 179 12.08 0.80 10.29
N THR A 180 12.70 0.32 11.36
CA THR A 180 13.84 1.00 11.99
C THR A 180 15.13 0.39 11.45
N ILE A 181 16.11 1.23 11.12
CA ILE A 181 17.38 0.78 10.53
C ILE A 181 18.51 1.09 11.51
N THR A 182 19.23 0.05 11.90
CA THR A 182 20.34 0.16 12.86
C THR A 182 21.65 -0.27 12.21
N ARG A 183 22.75 0.38 12.59
CA ARG A 183 24.09 0.03 12.12
C ARG A 183 24.68 -1.04 13.03
N LYS A 184 25.13 -2.16 12.47
CA LYS A 184 26.03 -3.09 13.18
C LYS A 184 27.24 -3.37 12.29
N GLY A 185 28.32 -2.66 12.56
CA GLY A 185 29.54 -2.69 11.74
C GLY A 185 29.31 -2.08 10.35
N LYS A 186 29.57 -2.88 9.30
CA LYS A 186 29.39 -2.48 7.89
C LYS A 186 28.00 -2.81 7.34
N SER A 187 27.22 -3.64 8.03
CA SER A 187 25.90 -4.08 7.59
C SER A 187 24.78 -3.22 8.17
N ALA A 188 23.70 -3.08 7.40
CA ALA A 188 22.47 -2.45 7.87
C ALA A 188 21.50 -3.51 8.38
N TYR A 189 21.02 -3.34 9.61
CA TYR A 189 20.01 -4.19 10.21
C TYR A 189 18.66 -3.48 10.16
N ILE A 190 17.65 -4.19 9.69
CA ILE A 190 16.31 -3.67 9.43
C ILE A 190 15.37 -4.38 10.39
N GLU A 191 14.64 -3.60 11.16
CA GLU A 191 13.80 -4.09 12.23
C GLU A 191 12.35 -3.66 11.98
N PHE A 192 11.43 -4.63 12.04
CA PHE A 192 10.00 -4.40 12.02
C PHE A 192 9.43 -4.82 13.37
N ILE A 193 8.68 -3.92 14.01
CA ILE A 193 8.00 -4.19 15.27
C ILE A 193 6.52 -4.42 14.98
N ILE A 194 6.03 -5.61 15.30
CA ILE A 194 4.63 -5.98 15.20
C ILE A 194 4.03 -6.00 16.62
N SER A 195 3.31 -4.94 16.97
CA SER A 195 2.58 -4.89 18.24
C SER A 195 1.31 -5.72 18.16
N ASN A 196 1.17 -6.73 19.01
CA ASN A 196 -0.06 -7.54 19.12
C ASN A 196 -0.10 -8.31 20.46
N GLN A 197 -1.25 -8.29 21.15
CA GLN A 197 -1.44 -8.99 22.44
C GLN A 197 -1.37 -10.53 22.33
N ASN A 198 -1.50 -11.11 21.13
CA ASN A 198 -1.50 -12.57 20.90
C ASN A 198 -0.18 -13.16 20.38
N THR A 199 0.90 -12.38 20.31
CA THR A 199 2.23 -12.85 19.83
C THR A 199 2.80 -13.99 20.67
N SER A 200 2.58 -13.98 21.97
CA SER A 200 3.03 -15.02 22.91
C SER A 200 2.49 -16.41 22.55
N GLN A 201 1.24 -16.51 22.11
CA GLN A 201 0.63 -17.77 21.65
C GLN A 201 1.09 -18.19 20.25
N MET A 202 1.50 -17.24 19.41
CA MET A 202 2.10 -17.53 18.10
C MET A 202 3.52 -18.08 18.25
N LEU A 203 4.27 -17.59 19.24
CA LEU A 203 5.64 -18.02 19.52
C LEU A 203 5.71 -19.48 20.00
N THR A 204 4.74 -19.90 20.82
CA THR A 204 4.69 -21.26 21.39
C THR A 204 4.42 -22.34 20.34
N ASN A 205 3.66 -22.04 19.30
CA ASN A 205 3.26 -23.02 18.26
C ASN A 205 4.09 -22.91 16.97
N GLY A 206 5.06 -22.00 16.92
CA GLY A 206 5.74 -21.61 15.69
C GLY A 206 4.84 -20.78 14.75
N TYR A 207 5.46 -20.01 13.87
CA TYR A 207 4.75 -19.15 12.92
C TYR A 207 5.54 -18.94 11.63
N SER A 208 4.80 -18.62 10.58
CA SER A 208 5.36 -18.10 9.32
C SER A 208 5.12 -16.61 9.23
N VAL A 209 6.13 -15.88 8.75
CA VAL A 209 6.06 -14.45 8.45
C VAL A 209 6.15 -14.29 6.95
N HIS A 210 5.15 -13.65 6.38
CA HIS A 210 5.15 -13.25 4.98
C HIS A 210 5.35 -11.74 4.91
N ILE A 211 6.33 -11.31 4.11
CA ILE A 211 6.67 -9.90 3.97
C ILE A 211 6.66 -9.52 2.50
N LYS A 212 5.94 -8.46 2.19
CA LYS A 212 6.21 -7.67 0.98
C LYS A 212 6.91 -6.40 1.39
N TYR A 213 7.93 -5.96 0.68
CA TYR A 213 8.64 -4.74 1.05
C TYR A 213 8.89 -3.87 -0.16
N PHE A 214 8.96 -2.57 0.07
CA PHE A 214 9.24 -1.57 -0.96
C PHE A 214 9.91 -0.36 -0.30
N LEU A 215 10.67 0.38 -1.10
CA LEU A 215 11.29 1.63 -0.65
C LEU A 215 10.40 2.81 -0.98
N ILE A 216 10.46 3.82 -0.13
CA ILE A 216 9.97 5.17 -0.39
C ILE A 216 11.19 6.10 -0.40
N HIS A 217 11.36 6.86 -1.47
CA HIS A 217 12.37 7.91 -1.54
C HIS A 217 11.89 9.11 -0.70
N ASN A 218 12.59 9.41 0.38
CA ASN A 218 12.17 10.38 1.40
C ASN A 218 11.89 11.79 0.84
N PRO A 219 12.70 12.33 -0.10
CA PRO A 219 12.46 13.67 -0.64
C PRO A 219 11.23 13.77 -1.56
N THR A 220 10.95 12.73 -2.36
CA THR A 220 9.92 12.82 -3.41
C THR A 220 8.66 12.01 -3.12
N GLY A 221 8.70 11.08 -2.16
CA GLY A 221 7.61 10.15 -1.89
C GLY A 221 7.43 9.05 -2.92
N TYR A 222 8.28 8.97 -3.94
CA TYR A 222 8.20 7.89 -4.91
C TYR A 222 8.53 6.54 -4.29
N ARG A 223 7.97 5.47 -4.88
CA ARG A 223 8.09 4.13 -4.34
C ARG A 223 8.43 3.08 -5.39
N THR A 224 9.18 2.07 -4.98
CA THR A 224 9.48 0.90 -5.82
C THR A 224 8.26 0.02 -6.07
N LEU A 225 8.45 -1.02 -6.87
CA LEU A 225 7.61 -2.21 -6.84
C LEU A 225 7.80 -2.96 -5.52
N GLU A 226 6.81 -3.79 -5.18
CA GLU A 226 6.86 -4.65 -4.01
C GLU A 226 7.69 -5.89 -4.31
N SER A 227 8.74 -6.12 -3.53
CA SER A 227 9.46 -7.39 -3.45
C SER A 227 8.82 -8.29 -2.39
N TYR A 228 8.94 -9.60 -2.51
CA TYR A 228 8.32 -10.56 -1.59
C TYR A 228 9.34 -11.53 -1.01
N THR A 229 9.21 -11.84 0.28
CA THR A 229 9.92 -12.92 0.95
C THR A 229 9.04 -13.56 2.02
N SER A 230 9.29 -14.83 2.34
CA SER A 230 8.59 -15.53 3.42
C SER A 230 9.54 -16.37 4.24
N ILE A 231 9.34 -16.36 5.55
CA ILE A 231 10.15 -17.08 6.53
C ILE A 231 9.22 -17.95 7.35
N THR A 232 9.65 -19.17 7.62
CA THR A 232 8.98 -20.04 8.59
C THR A 232 9.92 -20.22 9.77
N THR A 233 9.45 -19.82 10.94
CA THR A 233 10.16 -20.06 12.20
C THR A 233 9.60 -21.34 12.82
N SER A 234 10.45 -22.34 13.02
CA SER A 234 10.15 -23.46 13.91
C SER A 234 10.20 -22.97 15.37
N SER A 235 9.49 -23.64 16.26
CA SER A 235 9.13 -23.24 17.64
C SER A 235 10.29 -23.09 18.64
N SER A 236 11.43 -22.53 18.25
CA SER A 236 12.54 -22.25 19.15
C SER A 236 13.07 -20.83 18.95
N LEU A 237 12.34 -19.84 19.46
CA LEU A 237 12.91 -18.50 19.65
C LEU A 237 13.45 -18.38 21.06
N LYS A 238 14.73 -17.99 21.15
CA LYS A 238 15.41 -17.76 22.42
C LYS A 238 14.74 -16.57 23.11
N HIS A 239 14.04 -16.83 24.21
CA HIS A 239 13.66 -15.79 25.16
C HIS A 239 14.96 -15.14 25.67
N ILE A 240 15.24 -13.91 25.25
CA ILE A 240 16.19 -13.06 25.97
C ILE A 240 15.33 -12.18 26.87
N VAL A 241 15.18 -12.62 28.12
CA VAL A 241 14.69 -11.77 29.20
C VAL A 241 15.84 -10.80 29.51
N SER A 242 15.72 -9.54 29.12
CA SER A 242 16.58 -8.49 29.69
C SER A 242 16.08 -8.24 31.12
N LEU A 243 16.94 -8.58 32.09
CA LEU A 243 16.83 -8.17 33.50
C LEU A 243 16.87 -6.65 33.64
#